data_AF-A0A376U2Q2-F1
#
_entry.id   AF-A0A376U2Q2-F1
#
_cell.length_a   1.000
_cell.length_b   1.000
_cell.length_c   1.000
_cell.angle_alpha   90.00
_cell.angle_beta   90.00
_cell.angle_gamma   90.00
#
_symmetry.space_group_name_H-M   'P 1'
#
loop_
_entity.id
_entity.type
_entity.pdbx_description
1 polymer ?
#
loop_
_entity_poly.entity_id
_entity_poly.type
_entity_poly.pdbx_seq_one_letter_code
_entity_poly.pdbx_strand_id
1 'polypeptide(L)'
;MKNYQNYVDPSLWENGINAAMLSYNLNGYHSETPGRRNDSIYAAFNGGMNLGAWRLRASGNYNWMTDSGSNYDLRIGIYSVISPRCVLNSFLVSLIQRAETFDSVSIRGIRLYSDSRMLPPTLASFAPIIHGVANTNAKVTITQGGYKIYETTVPPGAFVIDDLSPSGYGSDLIVTVEESDGSKRTFSQPFSSVVQMLRPGVGRWDISGGQVLKDDIQDEPNLFQASYYYGLNNYLTGYTGIQITIITIPLVC
;
A
#
# COMPACT_ATOMS: atom_id res chain seq x y z
N MET A 1 37.36 -4.55 -4.63
CA MET A 1 35.90 -4.44 -4.84
C MET A 1 35.22 -4.95 -3.58
N LYS A 2 34.28 -4.21 -2.99
CA LYS A 2 33.57 -4.64 -1.77
C LYS A 2 32.71 -5.87 -2.12
N ASN A 3 33.05 -7.04 -1.58
CA ASN A 3 32.22 -8.23 -1.64
C ASN A 3 31.02 -8.05 -0.69
N TYR A 4 29.86 -7.67 -1.24
CA TYR A 4 28.61 -7.78 -0.51
C TYR A 4 28.21 -9.26 -0.51
N GLN A 5 28.19 -9.91 0.65
CA GLN A 5 27.66 -11.27 0.77
C GLN A 5 26.22 -11.29 0.21
N ASN A 6 25.90 -12.30 -0.61
CA ASN A 6 24.61 -12.46 -1.30
C ASN A 6 24.27 -11.41 -2.37
N TYR A 7 25.28 -10.82 -3.03
CA TYR A 7 25.06 -10.10 -4.29
C TYR A 7 24.66 -11.07 -5.40
N VAL A 8 23.51 -10.82 -6.03
CA VAL A 8 23.05 -11.54 -7.23
C VAL A 8 23.24 -10.62 -8.42
N ASP A 9 23.92 -11.10 -9.45
CA ASP A 9 24.09 -10.36 -10.70
C ASP A 9 22.70 -10.12 -11.34
N PRO A 10 22.33 -8.87 -11.68
CA PRO A 10 21.04 -8.57 -12.32
C PRO A 10 20.80 -9.33 -13.63
N SER A 11 21.84 -9.82 -14.31
CA SER A 11 21.71 -10.66 -15.50
C SER A 11 21.12 -12.05 -15.21
N LEU A 12 21.16 -12.50 -13.95
CA LEU A 12 20.55 -13.75 -13.49
C LEU A 12 19.08 -13.59 -13.10
N TRP A 13 18.52 -12.37 -13.19
CA TRP A 13 17.11 -12.15 -12.87
C TRP A 13 16.22 -12.64 -14.00
N GLU A 14 15.33 -13.57 -13.66
CA GLU A 14 14.32 -14.05 -14.56
C GLU A 14 13.04 -13.23 -14.46
N ASN A 15 12.45 -12.90 -15.61
CA ASN A 15 11.16 -12.21 -15.67
C ASN A 15 9.98 -13.08 -15.20
N GLY A 16 10.22 -14.39 -15.05
CA GLY A 16 9.20 -15.39 -14.77
C GLY A 16 8.42 -15.79 -16.02
N ILE A 17 7.36 -16.57 -15.81
CA ILE A 17 6.48 -17.04 -16.87
C ILE A 17 5.29 -16.11 -17.10
N ASN A 18 4.75 -16.15 -18.32
CA ASN A 18 3.48 -15.52 -18.61
C ASN A 18 2.36 -16.28 -17.89
N ALA A 19 1.64 -15.60 -17.01
CA ALA A 19 0.60 -16.23 -16.20
C ALA A 19 -0.47 -15.20 -15.83
N ALA A 20 -1.72 -15.67 -15.76
CA ALA A 20 -2.82 -14.94 -15.15
C ALA A 20 -3.13 -15.57 -13.78
N MET A 21 -3.44 -14.73 -12.80
CA MET A 21 -3.79 -15.13 -11.45
C MET A 21 -5.07 -14.41 -11.03
N LEU A 22 -5.92 -15.10 -10.30
CA LEU A 22 -7.10 -14.54 -9.66
C LEU A 22 -7.22 -15.14 -8.28
N SER A 23 -7.34 -14.28 -7.29
CA SER A 23 -7.69 -14.64 -5.93
C SER A 23 -8.96 -13.92 -5.54
N TYR A 24 -9.77 -14.57 -4.74
CA TYR A 24 -11.01 -14.00 -4.23
C TYR A 24 -11.11 -14.29 -2.74
N ASN A 25 -11.70 -13.37 -1.99
CA ASN A 25 -12.03 -13.54 -0.59
C ASN A 25 -13.49 -13.13 -0.41
N LEU A 26 -14.29 -14.05 0.13
CA LEU A 26 -15.70 -13.81 0.42
C LEU A 26 -15.91 -13.96 1.92
N ASN A 27 -16.50 -12.95 2.55
CA ASN A 27 -16.84 -12.96 3.96
C ASN A 27 -18.31 -12.56 4.13
N GLY A 28 -19.04 -13.31 4.96
CA GLY A 28 -20.40 -13.00 5.34
C GLY A 28 -20.50 -12.97 6.85
N TYR A 29 -21.09 -11.90 7.39
CA TYR A 29 -21.23 -11.71 8.82
C TYR A 29 -22.69 -11.39 9.15
N HIS A 30 -23.23 -12.12 10.12
CA HIS A 30 -24.58 -11.96 10.64
C HIS A 30 -24.51 -11.76 12.16
N SER A 31 -25.15 -10.71 12.66
CA SER A 31 -25.34 -10.48 14.08
C SER A 31 -26.80 -10.14 14.38
N GLU A 32 -27.34 -10.75 15.44
CA GLU A 32 -28.67 -10.52 15.94
C GLU A 32 -28.61 -10.22 17.44
N THR A 33 -29.03 -9.01 17.81
CA THR A 33 -29.22 -8.56 19.20
C THR A 33 -30.70 -8.20 19.37
N PRO A 34 -31.33 -8.31 20.56
CA PRO A 34 -32.72 -7.93 20.73
C PRO A 34 -33.02 -6.51 20.19
N GLY A 35 -33.84 -6.43 19.14
CA GLY A 35 -34.20 -5.17 18.47
C GLY A 35 -33.27 -4.70 17.35
N ARG A 36 -32.20 -5.43 17.02
CA ARG A 36 -31.27 -5.07 15.93
C ARG A 36 -30.70 -6.29 15.21
N ARG A 37 -30.90 -6.34 13.89
CA ARG A 37 -30.27 -7.31 12.98
C ARG A 37 -29.29 -6.60 12.07
N ASN A 38 -28.07 -7.10 11.98
CA ASN A 38 -27.03 -6.56 11.10
C ASN A 38 -26.44 -7.69 10.26
N ASP A 39 -26.70 -7.63 8.95
CA ASP A 39 -26.13 -8.52 7.96
C ASP A 39 -25.08 -7.74 7.16
N SER A 40 -23.94 -8.37 6.88
CA SER A 40 -22.93 -7.79 5.98
C SER A 40 -22.28 -8.86 5.12
N ILE A 41 -21.97 -8.47 3.88
CA ILE A 41 -21.33 -9.31 2.88
C ILE A 41 -20.17 -8.52 2.32
N TYR A 42 -18.98 -9.11 2.32
CA TYR A 42 -17.77 -8.57 1.74
C TYR A 42 -17.23 -9.54 0.70
N ALA A 43 -16.85 -9.00 -0.45
CA ALA A 43 -16.19 -9.73 -1.52
C ALA A 43 -14.99 -8.93 -2.00
N ALA A 44 -13.78 -9.48 -1.88
CA ALA A 44 -12.58 -8.93 -2.50
C ALA A 44 -12.10 -9.81 -3.64
N PHE A 45 -11.63 -9.17 -4.70
CA PHE A 45 -11.04 -9.82 -5.86
C PHE A 45 -9.66 -9.22 -6.10
N ASN A 46 -8.63 -10.05 -6.15
CA ASN A 46 -7.30 -9.62 -6.58
C ASN A 46 -6.88 -10.43 -7.80
N GLY A 47 -6.92 -9.80 -8.96
CA GLY A 47 -6.47 -10.32 -10.24
C GLY A 47 -5.08 -9.81 -10.61
N GLY A 48 -4.38 -10.57 -11.43
CA GLY A 48 -3.11 -10.14 -11.99
C GLY A 48 -2.74 -10.88 -13.26
N MET A 49 -1.97 -10.22 -14.11
CA MET A 49 -1.37 -10.83 -15.31
C MET A 49 0.11 -10.49 -15.35
N ASN A 50 0.93 -11.49 -15.67
CA ASN A 50 2.37 -11.34 -15.90
C ASN A 50 2.63 -11.59 -17.38
N LEU A 51 3.29 -10.66 -18.05
CA LEU A 51 3.71 -10.77 -19.45
C LEU A 51 5.15 -10.26 -19.57
N GLY A 52 6.12 -11.19 -19.60
CA GLY A 52 7.53 -10.85 -19.50
C GLY A 52 7.82 -10.02 -18.25
N ALA A 53 8.43 -8.84 -18.40
CA ALA A 53 8.74 -7.93 -17.30
C ALA A 53 7.51 -7.17 -16.74
N TRP A 54 6.39 -7.17 -17.47
CA TRP A 54 5.19 -6.43 -17.11
C TRP A 54 4.30 -7.24 -16.16
N ARG A 55 3.82 -6.59 -15.10
CA ARG A 55 2.98 -7.13 -14.05
C ARG A 55 1.76 -6.23 -13.87
N LEU A 56 0.64 -6.62 -14.45
CA LEU A 56 -0.67 -6.00 -14.20
C LEU A 56 -1.25 -6.56 -12.90
N ARG A 57 -1.75 -5.70 -12.03
CA ARG A 57 -2.46 -6.07 -10.79
C ARG A 57 -3.74 -5.26 -10.69
N ALA A 58 -4.85 -5.92 -10.38
CA ALA A 58 -6.13 -5.28 -10.15
C ALA A 58 -6.71 -5.83 -8.86
N SER A 59 -7.13 -4.96 -7.96
CA SER A 59 -7.77 -5.31 -6.70
C SER A 59 -9.11 -4.58 -6.63
N GLY A 60 -10.21 -5.30 -6.48
CA GLY A 60 -11.52 -4.72 -6.27
C GLY A 60 -12.15 -5.27 -5.00
N ASN A 61 -13.01 -4.48 -4.36
CA ASN A 61 -13.82 -4.96 -3.26
C ASN A 61 -15.27 -4.48 -3.41
N TYR A 62 -16.18 -5.31 -2.91
CA TYR A 62 -17.60 -5.08 -2.84
C TYR A 62 -18.04 -5.33 -1.41
N ASN A 63 -18.78 -4.40 -0.83
CA ASN A 63 -19.24 -4.46 0.54
C ASN A 63 -20.72 -4.10 0.60
N TRP A 64 -21.54 -4.96 1.17
CA TRP A 64 -22.95 -4.70 1.45
C TRP A 64 -23.22 -4.84 2.94
N MET A 65 -24.03 -3.94 3.50
CA MET A 65 -24.47 -4.00 4.90
C MET A 65 -25.92 -3.54 5.02
N THR A 66 -26.71 -4.18 5.90
CA THR A 66 -28.15 -3.89 6.08
C THR A 66 -28.45 -2.40 6.30
N ASP A 67 -27.66 -1.71 7.12
CA ASP A 67 -27.89 -0.31 7.49
C ASP A 67 -27.24 0.70 6.51
N SER A 68 -26.27 0.27 5.69
CA SER A 68 -25.41 1.17 4.88
C SER A 68 -25.50 0.93 3.36
N GLY A 69 -26.26 -0.07 2.91
CA GLY A 69 -26.38 -0.41 1.49
C GLY A 69 -25.12 -1.07 0.91
N SER A 70 -24.98 -1.02 -0.42
CA SER A 70 -23.82 -1.56 -1.15
C SER A 70 -22.83 -0.49 -1.54
N ASN A 71 -21.55 -0.75 -1.34
CA ASN A 71 -20.44 0.05 -1.87
C ASN A 71 -19.49 -0.85 -2.68
N TYR A 72 -18.84 -0.27 -3.69
CA TYR A 72 -17.83 -0.95 -4.49
C TYR A 72 -16.62 -0.02 -4.66
N ASP A 73 -15.42 -0.61 -4.64
CA ASP A 73 -14.17 0.09 -4.87
C ASP A 73 -13.31 -0.77 -5.80
N LEU A 74 -12.71 -0.15 -6.81
CA LEU A 74 -11.84 -0.80 -7.78
C LEU A 74 -10.53 -0.04 -7.91
N ARG A 75 -9.43 -0.75 -7.68
CA ARG A 75 -8.06 -0.26 -7.83
C ARG A 75 -7.31 -1.07 -8.88
N ILE A 76 -6.71 -0.38 -9.84
CA ILE A 76 -5.92 -1.01 -10.90
C ILE A 76 -4.52 -0.43 -10.89
N GLY A 77 -3.52 -1.28 -10.69
CA GLY A 77 -2.10 -0.93 -10.73
C GLY A 77 -1.38 -1.68 -11.85
N ILE A 78 -0.70 -0.94 -12.71
CA ILE A 78 0.24 -1.53 -13.67
C ILE A 78 1.63 -1.31 -13.13
N TYR A 79 2.42 -2.39 -13.07
CA TYR A 79 3.79 -2.36 -12.61
C TYR A 79 4.74 -3.04 -13.57
N SER A 80 5.93 -2.48 -13.74
CA SER A 80 6.98 -3.07 -14.56
C SER A 80 8.31 -2.88 -13.87
N VAL A 81 9.12 -3.94 -13.82
CA VAL A 81 10.48 -3.86 -13.27
C VAL A 81 11.41 -3.78 -14.45
N ILE A 82 12.03 -2.62 -14.65
CA ILE A 82 13.05 -2.45 -15.67
C ILE A 82 14.37 -2.24 -14.95
N SER A 83 15.34 -3.13 -15.18
CA SER A 83 16.72 -2.97 -14.72
C SER A 83 17.55 -2.44 -15.89
N PRO A 84 17.84 -1.13 -15.96
CA PRO A 84 18.80 -0.64 -16.93
C PRO A 84 20.20 -1.13 -16.55
N ARG A 85 20.92 -1.74 -17.50
CA ARG A 85 22.31 -2.22 -17.35
C ARG A 85 23.30 -1.19 -16.78
N CYS A 86 22.95 0.09 -16.76
CA CYS A 86 23.82 1.18 -16.32
C CYS A 86 23.47 1.79 -14.95
N VAL A 87 22.39 1.39 -14.29
CA VAL A 87 22.03 1.94 -12.97
C VAL A 87 21.62 0.79 -12.06
N LEU A 88 22.27 0.68 -10.90
CA LEU A 88 21.99 -0.29 -9.83
C LEU A 88 20.56 -0.22 -9.25
N ASN A 89 19.67 0.58 -9.84
CA ASN A 89 18.33 0.85 -9.37
C ASN A 89 17.36 0.43 -10.48
N SER A 90 16.67 -0.68 -10.29
CA SER A 90 15.47 -0.96 -11.09
C SER A 90 14.39 0.05 -10.73
N PHE A 91 13.62 0.46 -11.73
CA PHE A 91 12.50 1.34 -11.51
C PHE A 91 11.17 0.60 -11.68
N LEU A 92 10.21 0.94 -10.84
CA LEU A 92 8.86 0.40 -10.90
C LEU A 92 7.87 1.50 -11.31
N VAL A 93 7.30 1.34 -12.50
CA VAL A 93 6.19 2.17 -12.98
C VAL A 93 4.96 1.84 -12.14
N SER A 94 4.26 2.81 -11.55
CA SER A 94 2.97 2.55 -10.90
C SER A 94 1.94 3.57 -11.31
N LEU A 95 0.71 3.09 -11.56
CA LEU A 95 -0.47 3.93 -11.87
C LEU A 95 -1.21 4.46 -10.64
N ILE A 96 -0.90 3.96 -9.44
CA ILE A 96 -1.55 4.37 -8.18
C ILE A 96 -0.52 4.32 -7.05
N GLN A 97 -0.23 5.44 -6.41
CA GLN A 97 0.81 5.50 -5.37
C GLN A 97 0.46 6.41 -4.18
N ARG A 98 1.14 6.15 -3.05
CA ARG A 98 1.30 6.99 -1.86
C ARG A 98 2.77 7.42 -1.70
N ALA A 99 3.00 8.68 -1.33
CA ALA A 99 4.33 9.25 -1.12
C ALA A 99 5.00 8.72 0.17
N GLU A 100 6.33 8.57 0.16
CA GLU A 100 7.08 8.09 1.35
C GLU A 100 7.76 9.20 2.15
N THR A 101 8.06 10.33 1.52
CA THR A 101 8.75 11.51 2.12
C THR A 101 7.76 12.59 2.55
N PHE A 102 6.66 12.71 1.82
CA PHE A 102 5.59 13.66 2.04
C PHE A 102 4.35 12.92 2.55
N ASP A 103 3.35 13.64 3.04
CA ASP A 103 2.08 13.05 3.47
C ASP A 103 1.52 12.13 2.37
N SER A 104 1.02 10.97 2.77
CA SER A 104 0.51 9.94 1.86
C SER A 104 -0.73 10.42 1.11
N VAL A 105 -0.53 10.99 -0.07
CA VAL A 105 -1.61 11.27 -1.04
C VAL A 105 -1.70 10.16 -2.07
N SER A 106 -2.93 9.71 -2.36
CA SER A 106 -3.18 8.78 -3.46
C SER A 106 -3.07 9.54 -4.79
N ILE A 107 -2.08 9.19 -5.60
CA ILE A 107 -1.86 9.78 -6.92
C ILE A 107 -2.21 8.75 -7.98
N ARG A 108 -3.03 9.15 -8.96
CA ARG A 108 -3.24 8.41 -10.20
C ARG A 108 -2.34 8.99 -11.28
N GLY A 109 -1.29 8.28 -11.67
CA GLY A 109 -0.29 8.83 -12.58
C GLY A 109 0.89 7.90 -12.83
N ILE A 110 2.08 8.42 -13.06
CA ILE A 110 3.27 7.59 -13.28
C ILE A 110 4.23 7.83 -12.12
N ARG A 111 4.61 6.76 -11.42
CA ARG A 111 5.76 6.73 -10.49
C ARG A 111 6.97 6.07 -11.15
N LEU A 112 8.16 6.54 -10.87
CA LEU A 112 9.44 5.88 -11.09
C LEU A 112 10.24 5.97 -9.79
N TYR A 113 10.65 4.84 -9.22
CA TYR A 113 11.45 4.86 -7.98
C TYR A 113 12.44 3.72 -7.92
N SER A 114 13.52 3.91 -7.16
CA SER A 114 14.48 2.86 -6.84
C SER A 114 13.95 1.95 -5.72
N ASP A 115 13.84 0.66 -5.99
CA ASP A 115 13.41 -0.34 -5.00
C ASP A 115 14.60 -0.89 -4.20
N SER A 116 14.57 -0.76 -2.87
CA SER A 116 15.62 -1.21 -1.97
C SER A 116 15.70 -2.73 -1.83
N ARG A 117 14.64 -3.47 -2.18
CA ARG A 117 14.61 -4.95 -2.13
C ARG A 117 15.47 -5.59 -3.22
N MET A 118 15.88 -4.81 -4.21
CA MET A 118 16.79 -5.22 -5.28
C MET A 118 18.26 -5.18 -4.82
N LEU A 119 18.53 -4.54 -3.66
CA LEU A 119 19.82 -4.56 -3.00
C LEU A 119 19.95 -5.85 -2.17
N PRO A 120 21.19 -6.30 -1.84
CA PRO A 120 21.41 -7.52 -1.09
C PRO A 120 20.59 -7.60 0.22
N PRO A 121 20.09 -8.79 0.62
CA PRO A 121 19.00 -8.99 1.59
C PRO A 121 19.20 -8.44 2.99
N THR A 122 20.39 -7.94 3.34
CA THR A 122 20.68 -7.28 4.62
C THR A 122 19.91 -5.96 4.85
N LEU A 123 18.92 -5.64 4.01
CA LEU A 123 18.28 -4.32 3.92
C LEU A 123 16.74 -4.34 3.67
N ALA A 124 16.05 -5.49 3.68
CA ALA A 124 14.68 -5.55 3.13
C ALA A 124 13.57 -5.93 4.14
N SER A 125 12.73 -4.92 4.42
CA SER A 125 11.31 -4.94 4.85
C SER A 125 10.95 -5.34 6.29
N PHE A 126 10.26 -4.41 6.97
CA PHE A 126 9.50 -4.63 8.21
C PHE A 126 8.01 -4.66 7.87
N ALA A 127 7.26 -5.64 8.37
CA ALA A 127 5.80 -5.66 8.38
C ALA A 127 5.33 -5.72 9.84
N PRO A 128 4.46 -4.82 10.30
CA PRO A 128 4.00 -4.84 11.68
C PRO A 128 3.01 -5.98 11.88
N ILE A 129 3.14 -6.63 13.04
CA ILE A 129 2.16 -7.59 13.54
C ILE A 129 1.13 -6.78 14.34
N ILE A 130 -0.15 -6.96 14.05
CA ILE A 130 -1.24 -6.29 14.77
C ILE A 130 -1.74 -7.22 15.87
N HIS A 131 -1.72 -6.71 17.11
CA HIS A 131 -2.30 -7.38 18.26
C HIS A 131 -3.57 -6.65 18.70
N GLY A 132 -4.59 -7.41 19.08
CA GLY A 132 -5.83 -6.85 19.63
C GLY A 132 -6.56 -7.85 20.51
N VAL A 133 -7.62 -7.36 21.17
CA VAL A 133 -8.53 -8.20 21.97
C VAL A 133 -9.95 -7.87 21.56
N ALA A 134 -10.71 -8.90 21.22
CA ALA A 134 -12.15 -8.83 20.97
C ALA A 134 -12.90 -9.36 22.19
N ASN A 135 -13.96 -8.68 22.62
CA ASN A 135 -14.80 -9.14 23.74
C ASN A 135 -15.82 -10.18 23.30
N THR A 136 -16.20 -10.14 22.01
CA THR A 136 -17.18 -11.03 21.37
C THR A 136 -16.63 -11.55 20.05
N ASN A 137 -17.47 -12.25 19.27
CA ASN A 137 -17.15 -12.49 17.86
C ASN A 137 -17.14 -11.13 17.16
N ALA A 138 -15.95 -10.65 16.81
CA ALA A 138 -15.78 -9.31 16.30
C ALA A 138 -15.32 -9.33 14.85
N LYS A 139 -15.78 -8.35 14.08
CA LYS A 139 -15.28 -8.06 12.74
C LYS A 139 -14.15 -7.04 12.85
N VAL A 140 -12.96 -7.42 12.39
CA VAL A 140 -11.77 -6.57 12.37
C VAL A 140 -11.56 -6.08 10.95
N THR A 141 -11.63 -4.77 10.77
CA THR A 141 -11.40 -4.08 9.49
C THR A 141 -10.14 -3.23 9.61
N ILE A 142 -9.20 -3.38 8.69
CA ILE A 142 -7.97 -2.58 8.63
C ILE A 142 -8.03 -1.68 7.41
N THR A 143 -7.89 -0.38 7.64
CA THR A 143 -7.83 0.63 6.59
C THR A 143 -6.47 1.30 6.58
N GLN A 144 -5.93 1.57 5.40
CA GLN A 144 -4.68 2.29 5.22
C GLN A 144 -4.95 3.51 4.33
N GLY A 145 -4.67 4.71 4.84
CA GLY A 145 -5.01 6.02 4.23
C GLY A 145 -6.28 6.03 3.39
N GLY A 146 -7.41 5.72 4.04
CA GLY A 146 -8.77 5.78 3.46
C GLY A 146 -9.30 4.48 2.85
N TYR A 147 -8.46 3.48 2.59
CA TYR A 147 -8.88 2.28 1.86
C TYR A 147 -8.83 1.03 2.71
N LYS A 148 -9.90 0.22 2.66
CA LYS A 148 -9.99 -1.07 3.34
C LYS A 148 -9.06 -2.08 2.66
N ILE A 149 -7.99 -2.48 3.36
CA ILE A 149 -6.98 -3.42 2.85
C ILE A 149 -7.16 -4.83 3.38
N TYR A 150 -7.87 -4.99 4.50
CA TYR A 150 -8.08 -6.28 5.14
C TYR A 150 -9.36 -6.27 5.96
N GLU A 151 -10.08 -7.39 5.95
CA GLU A 151 -11.24 -7.61 6.81
C GLU A 151 -11.34 -9.09 7.17
N THR A 152 -11.50 -9.37 8.46
CA THR A 152 -11.65 -10.73 8.97
C THR A 152 -12.54 -10.75 10.21
N THR A 153 -13.07 -11.92 10.55
CA THR A 153 -13.80 -12.15 11.80
C THR A 153 -12.91 -12.90 12.77
N VAL A 154 -12.80 -12.42 14.00
CA VAL A 154 -12.00 -13.04 15.06
C VAL A 154 -12.91 -13.55 16.19
N PRO A 155 -12.56 -14.69 16.82
CA PRO A 155 -13.29 -15.17 17.99
C PRO A 155 -13.04 -14.27 19.22
N PRO A 156 -13.87 -14.37 20.27
CA PRO A 156 -13.64 -13.67 21.54
C PRO A 156 -12.27 -14.03 22.12
N GLY A 157 -11.53 -13.01 22.53
CA GLY A 157 -10.19 -13.15 23.10
C GLY A 157 -9.13 -12.36 22.33
N ALA A 158 -7.87 -12.65 22.65
CA ALA A 158 -6.74 -12.03 21.98
C ALA A 158 -6.60 -12.58 20.55
N PHE A 159 -6.35 -11.69 19.59
CA PHE A 159 -6.08 -12.04 18.21
C PHE A 159 -4.77 -11.40 17.74
N VAL A 160 -4.18 -12.04 16.73
CA VAL A 160 -2.94 -11.60 16.07
C VAL A 160 -3.19 -11.65 14.57
N ILE A 161 -2.81 -10.58 13.87
CA ILE A 161 -2.84 -10.51 12.41
C ILE A 161 -1.41 -10.23 11.95
N ASP A 162 -0.78 -11.22 11.33
CA ASP A 162 0.61 -11.22 10.86
C ASP A 162 0.75 -11.46 9.34
N ASP A 163 -0.37 -11.69 8.66
CA ASP A 163 -0.48 -11.97 7.21
C ASP A 163 -0.79 -10.72 6.37
N LEU A 164 -0.58 -9.53 6.94
CA LEU A 164 -0.84 -8.27 6.26
C LEU A 164 0.21 -7.99 5.19
N SER A 165 -0.26 -7.75 3.97
CA SER A 165 0.54 -7.21 2.87
C SER A 165 0.25 -5.71 2.72
N PRO A 166 0.97 -4.82 3.44
CA PRO A 166 0.75 -3.38 3.31
C PRO A 166 0.99 -2.92 1.87
N SER A 167 0.10 -2.04 1.39
CA SER A 167 0.10 -1.58 0.00
C SER A 167 1.14 -0.48 -0.28
N GLY A 168 1.90 -0.03 0.72
CA GLY A 168 2.94 0.98 0.58
C GLY A 168 3.53 1.47 1.90
N TYR A 169 4.43 2.45 1.81
CA TYR A 169 5.05 3.15 2.93
C TYR A 169 4.29 4.45 3.26
N GLY A 170 4.31 4.90 4.52
CA GLY A 170 3.97 6.28 4.89
C GLY A 170 2.53 6.59 5.35
N SER A 171 1.68 5.59 5.63
CA SER A 171 0.35 5.84 6.24
C SER A 171 0.00 4.81 7.30
N ASP A 172 -0.46 5.31 8.45
CA ASP A 172 -0.90 4.50 9.58
C ASP A 172 -1.96 3.48 9.18
N LEU A 173 -1.93 2.33 9.86
CA LEU A 173 -2.96 1.30 9.76
C LEU A 173 -4.03 1.62 10.80
N ILE A 174 -5.21 2.01 10.34
CA ILE A 174 -6.36 2.22 11.22
C ILE A 174 -7.09 0.90 11.36
N VAL A 175 -7.09 0.36 12.57
CA VAL A 175 -7.75 -0.90 12.90
C VAL A 175 -9.08 -0.58 13.56
N THR A 176 -10.17 -1.07 12.99
CA THR A 176 -11.52 -0.96 13.56
C THR A 176 -12.02 -2.35 13.92
N VAL A 177 -12.35 -2.54 15.20
CA VAL A 177 -12.94 -3.76 15.75
C VAL A 177 -14.41 -3.47 16.02
N GLU A 178 -15.30 -4.11 15.27
CA GLU A 178 -16.75 -4.05 15.44
C GLU A 178 -17.21 -5.32 16.16
N GLU A 179 -17.69 -5.17 17.40
CA GLU A 179 -18.17 -6.25 18.25
C GLU A 179 -19.58 -6.70 17.85
N SER A 180 -20.03 -7.87 18.34
CA SER A 180 -21.34 -8.43 18.02
C SER A 180 -22.52 -7.52 18.40
N ASP A 181 -22.36 -6.72 19.47
CA ASP A 181 -23.35 -5.74 19.94
C ASP A 181 -23.41 -4.46 19.10
N GLY A 182 -22.54 -4.35 18.08
CA GLY A 182 -22.42 -3.18 17.20
C GLY A 182 -21.53 -2.07 17.76
N SER A 183 -20.93 -2.25 18.95
CA SER A 183 -19.93 -1.33 19.46
C SER A 183 -18.66 -1.38 18.59
N LYS A 184 -18.10 -0.21 18.29
CA LYS A 184 -16.89 -0.07 17.45
C LYS A 184 -15.75 0.50 18.27
N ARG A 185 -14.59 -0.13 18.19
CA ARG A 185 -13.33 0.33 18.79
C ARG A 185 -12.33 0.54 17.67
N THR A 186 -11.77 1.74 17.61
CA THR A 186 -10.77 2.08 16.58
C THR A 186 -9.46 2.47 17.25
N PHE A 187 -8.36 1.92 16.75
CA PHE A 187 -7.01 2.31 17.16
C PHE A 187 -6.11 2.46 15.94
N SER A 188 -5.16 3.39 16.02
CA SER A 188 -4.14 3.57 14.99
C SER A 188 -2.92 2.74 15.37
N GLN A 189 -2.48 1.86 14.46
CA GLN A 189 -1.18 1.22 14.51
C GLN A 189 -0.24 2.03 13.62
N PRO A 190 0.74 2.76 14.20
CA PRO A 190 1.69 3.53 13.42
C PRO A 190 2.42 2.64 12.43
N PHE A 191 2.33 2.98 11.14
CA PHE A 191 3.10 2.33 10.09
C PHE A 191 4.27 3.24 9.73
N SER A 192 5.17 3.44 10.70
CA SER A 192 6.40 4.17 10.46
C SER A 192 7.43 3.21 9.87
N SER A 193 7.85 3.44 8.63
CA SER A 193 9.00 2.73 8.09
C SER A 193 10.24 3.17 8.86
N VAL A 194 10.79 2.25 9.65
CA VAL A 194 12.02 2.52 10.40
C VAL A 194 13.20 2.45 9.42
N VAL A 195 13.99 3.54 9.46
CA VAL A 195 15.28 3.81 8.80
C VAL A 195 15.22 4.31 7.35
N GLN A 196 15.03 5.62 7.20
CA GLN A 196 15.41 6.36 5.98
C GLN A 196 16.94 6.50 5.83
N MET A 197 17.73 6.02 6.79
CA MET A 197 19.19 6.03 6.69
C MET A 197 19.66 5.00 5.68
N LEU A 198 20.45 5.46 4.72
CA LEU A 198 21.08 4.64 3.70
C LEU A 198 22.54 4.37 4.08
N ARG A 199 23.06 3.21 3.69
CA ARG A 199 24.49 2.93 3.82
C ARG A 199 25.31 3.93 2.97
N PRO A 200 26.55 4.26 3.39
CA PRO A 200 27.42 5.14 2.62
C PRO A 200 27.54 4.71 1.16
N GLY A 201 27.26 5.64 0.25
CA GLY A 201 27.32 5.42 -1.20
C GLY A 201 26.07 4.80 -1.83
N VAL A 202 25.02 4.52 -1.05
CA VAL A 202 23.72 4.10 -1.57
C VAL A 202 22.83 5.32 -1.78
N GLY A 203 22.30 5.46 -2.99
CA GLY A 203 21.35 6.50 -3.37
C GLY A 203 19.97 5.91 -3.65
N ARG A 204 18.93 6.52 -3.07
CA ARG A 204 17.53 6.17 -3.29
C ARG A 204 16.80 7.37 -3.87
N TRP A 205 15.91 7.14 -4.84
CA TRP A 205 15.13 8.18 -5.48
C TRP A 205 13.71 7.71 -5.75
N ASP A 206 12.76 8.65 -5.73
CA ASP A 206 11.36 8.43 -6.03
C ASP A 206 10.79 9.67 -6.71
N ILE A 207 10.28 9.50 -7.92
CA ILE A 207 9.72 10.54 -8.76
C ILE A 207 8.33 10.09 -9.15
N SER A 208 7.31 10.92 -8.93
CA SER A 208 5.96 10.60 -9.38
C SER A 208 5.23 11.85 -9.86
N GLY A 209 4.41 11.69 -10.89
CA GLY A 209 3.53 12.74 -11.40
C GLY A 209 2.17 12.18 -11.75
N GLY A 210 1.10 12.88 -11.36
CA GLY A 210 -0.26 12.44 -11.64
C GLY A 210 -1.33 13.34 -11.04
N GLN A 211 -2.57 12.88 -11.05
CA GLN A 211 -3.70 13.57 -10.43
C GLN A 211 -3.92 13.04 -9.02
N VAL A 212 -4.18 13.95 -8.07
CA VAL A 212 -4.51 13.56 -6.70
C VAL A 212 -5.94 13.00 -6.67
N LEU A 213 -6.07 11.75 -6.25
CA LEU A 213 -7.35 11.13 -5.95
C LEU A 213 -7.71 11.46 -4.49
N LYS A 214 -8.68 12.34 -4.30
CA LYS A 214 -9.27 12.59 -2.98
C LYS A 214 -10.77 12.78 -3.14
N ASP A 215 -11.55 11.91 -2.49
CA ASP A 215 -13.01 11.84 -2.60
C ASP A 215 -13.75 13.13 -2.14
N ASP A 216 -13.02 14.09 -1.56
CA ASP A 216 -13.55 15.25 -0.84
C ASP A 216 -13.14 16.60 -1.47
N ILE A 217 -12.44 16.62 -2.61
CA ILE A 217 -12.02 17.84 -3.31
C ILE A 217 -12.54 17.81 -4.75
N GLN A 218 -13.35 18.82 -5.14
CA GLN A 218 -13.87 18.96 -6.51
C GLN A 218 -12.77 19.19 -7.54
N ASP A 219 -11.68 19.83 -7.14
CA ASP A 219 -10.48 19.99 -7.96
C ASP A 219 -9.56 18.80 -7.70
N GLU A 220 -9.31 17.97 -8.71
CA GLU A 220 -8.30 16.91 -8.70
C GLU A 220 -6.97 17.50 -9.22
N PRO A 221 -6.16 18.20 -8.39
CA PRO A 221 -4.99 18.91 -8.90
C PRO A 221 -3.94 17.93 -9.43
N ASN A 222 -3.19 18.40 -10.41
CA ASN A 222 -2.00 17.68 -10.85
C ASN A 222 -0.89 17.88 -9.81
N LEU A 223 -0.30 16.79 -9.37
CA LEU A 223 0.79 16.76 -8.40
C LEU A 223 2.03 16.15 -9.06
N PHE A 224 3.14 16.85 -8.92
CA PHE A 224 4.47 16.34 -9.22
C PHE A 224 5.30 16.31 -7.94
N GLN A 225 5.95 15.18 -7.66
CA GLN A 225 6.86 15.05 -6.53
C GLN A 225 8.12 14.30 -6.94
N ALA A 226 9.25 14.72 -6.37
CA ALA A 226 10.52 14.04 -6.53
C ALA A 226 11.27 14.08 -5.20
N SER A 227 11.85 12.95 -4.81
CA SER A 227 12.68 12.83 -3.62
C SER A 227 13.98 12.10 -3.94
N TYR A 228 15.03 12.48 -3.25
CA TYR A 228 16.35 11.89 -3.38
C TYR A 228 17.00 11.77 -2.01
N TYR A 229 17.58 10.60 -1.75
CA TYR A 229 18.26 10.24 -0.52
C TYR A 229 19.65 9.72 -0.87
N TYR A 230 20.63 10.08 -0.07
CA TYR A 230 21.99 9.64 -0.26
C TYR A 230 22.70 9.40 1.07
N GLY A 231 23.19 8.18 1.26
CA GLY A 231 24.00 7.82 2.42
C GLY A 231 25.38 8.45 2.29
N LEU A 232 25.66 9.49 3.08
CA LEU A 232 26.98 10.14 3.11
C LEU A 232 27.98 9.29 3.89
N ASN A 233 27.57 8.79 5.06
CA ASN A 233 28.36 7.89 5.89
C ASN A 233 27.43 6.95 6.69
N ASN A 234 27.98 6.12 7.60
CA ASN A 234 27.21 5.13 8.36
C ASN A 234 26.24 5.75 9.39
N TYR A 235 26.34 7.06 9.63
CA TYR A 235 25.58 7.80 10.65
C TYR A 235 24.75 8.95 10.07
N LEU A 236 25.03 9.36 8.82
CA LEU A 236 24.46 10.52 8.18
C LEU A 236 23.96 10.16 6.78
N THR A 237 22.67 10.39 6.56
CA THR A 237 22.02 10.32 5.25
C THR A 237 21.46 11.70 4.94
N GLY A 238 21.85 12.26 3.80
CA GLY A 238 21.24 13.47 3.28
C GLY A 238 19.97 13.11 2.52
N TYR A 239 18.93 13.92 2.65
CA TYR A 239 17.73 13.80 1.83
C TYR A 239 17.29 15.16 1.33
N THR A 240 16.63 15.17 0.19
CA THR A 240 16.00 16.35 -0.40
C THR A 240 14.76 15.91 -1.14
N GLY A 241 13.77 16.79 -1.21
CA GLY A 241 12.54 16.54 -1.93
C GLY A 241 11.90 17.82 -2.39
N ILE A 242 11.18 17.74 -3.50
CA ILE A 242 10.36 18.80 -4.04
C ILE A 242 8.95 18.26 -4.32
N GLN A 243 7.95 19.07 -4.04
CA GLN A 243 6.55 18.78 -4.34
C GLN A 243 5.93 20.02 -4.96
N ILE A 244 5.29 19.86 -6.10
CA ILE A 244 4.68 20.93 -6.90
C ILE A 244 3.25 20.52 -7.18
N THR A 245 2.30 21.34 -6.72
CA THR A 245 0.87 21.17 -7.02
C THR A 245 0.45 22.22 -8.05
N ILE A 246 -0.15 21.78 -9.14
CA ILE A 246 -0.69 22.64 -10.19
C ILE A 246 -2.22 22.60 -10.09
N ILE A 247 -2.81 23.74 -9.75
CA ILE A 247 -4.27 23.92 -9.69
C ILE A 247 -4.70 24.57 -11.00
N THR A 248 -5.50 23.87 -11.81
CA THR A 248 -6.13 24.46 -12.98
C THR A 248 -7.43 25.10 -12.54
N ILE A 249 -7.43 26.42 -12.34
CA ILE A 249 -8.66 27.17 -12.06
C ILE A 249 -9.48 27.19 -13.36
N PRO A 250 -10.72 26.67 -13.39
CA PRO A 250 -11.57 26.85 -14.54
C PRO A 250 -11.87 28.34 -14.68
N LEU A 251 -11.46 28.94 -15.80
CA LEU A 251 -11.95 30.24 -16.21
C LEU A 251 -13.45 30.09 -16.51
N VAL A 252 -14.28 30.53 -15.58
CA VAL A 252 -15.71 30.75 -15.85
C VAL A 252 -15.78 32.00 -16.75
N CYS A 253 -16.12 31.80 -18.02
CA CYS A 253 -16.51 32.87 -18.93
C CYS A 253 -17.98 33.27 -18.70
#